data_AF-A0A0C3RXN6-F1
#
_entry.id   AF-A0A0C3RXN6-F1
#
_cell.length_a   1.000
_cell.length_b   1.000
_cell.length_c   1.000
_cell.angle_alpha   90.00
_cell.angle_beta   90.00
_cell.angle_gamma   90.00
#
_symmetry.space_group_name_H-M   'P 1'
#
loop_
_entity.id
_entity.type
_entity.pdbx_description
1 polymer ?
#
loop_
_entity_poly.entity_id
_entity_poly.type
_entity_poly.pdbx_seq_one_letter_code
_entity_poly.pdbx_strand_id
1 'polypeptide(L)'
;MRFFIPTILLFVSSGLALPYPMLNQHALRSVPKRSLEKRDAVCGADFRSLVNSDSCAGKSPAFVLATPNAVVVTAQAQPPVPDNVQCDHVVELQLLNSVAQTSGLCGVLTALEAADSTKKKATMLDNAAQHISALQNLNFVQDTVNNQKKTVIQRALKGSAQGTTTLDAAVKDYLSKVKSDGEAVATTLDTDIGTIITAAKGVLATLPDGKGGSRSRDPKDVVKRNLQQALDTYSKSSTTVGSTFKTVLTSVGLTA
;
A
#
# COMPACT_ATOMS: atom_id res chain seq x y z
N MET A 1 -83.77 -27.85 -24.17
CA MET A 1 -82.82 -27.73 -23.04
C MET A 1 -81.79 -26.67 -23.41
N ARG A 2 -81.74 -25.56 -22.66
CA ARG A 2 -80.87 -24.40 -22.93
C ARG A 2 -79.56 -24.58 -22.17
N PHE A 3 -78.44 -24.52 -22.87
CA PHE A 3 -77.10 -24.58 -22.29
C PHE A 3 -76.58 -23.16 -21.98
N PHE A 4 -76.14 -22.98 -20.74
CA PHE A 4 -75.43 -21.82 -20.22
C PHE A 4 -73.94 -21.92 -20.57
N ILE A 5 -73.33 -20.85 -21.09
CA ILE A 5 -71.87 -20.68 -21.17
C ILE A 5 -71.52 -19.35 -20.47
N PRO A 6 -70.60 -19.34 -19.49
CA PRO A 6 -70.23 -18.13 -18.78
C PRO A 6 -69.18 -17.31 -19.55
N THR A 7 -69.39 -15.99 -19.56
CA THR A 7 -68.52 -14.97 -20.14
C THR A 7 -67.27 -14.76 -19.27
N ILE A 8 -66.08 -14.93 -19.86
CA ILE A 8 -64.78 -14.61 -19.23
C ILE A 8 -64.38 -13.19 -19.66
N LEU A 9 -64.21 -12.30 -18.67
CA LEU A 9 -63.66 -10.95 -18.83
C LEU A 9 -62.13 -11.01 -18.82
N LEU A 10 -61.50 -10.67 -19.95
CA LEU A 10 -60.06 -10.48 -20.09
C LEU A 10 -59.70 -9.04 -19.70
N PHE A 11 -58.89 -8.88 -18.65
CA PHE A 11 -58.22 -7.61 -18.33
C PHE A 11 -57.05 -7.39 -19.30
N VAL A 12 -57.12 -6.31 -20.07
CA VAL A 12 -56.03 -5.79 -20.90
C VAL A 12 -55.32 -4.70 -20.10
N SER A 13 -54.11 -4.99 -19.61
CA SER A 13 -53.24 -3.99 -19.01
C SER A 13 -52.23 -3.52 -20.05
N SER A 14 -52.37 -2.26 -20.46
CA SER A 14 -51.51 -1.56 -21.40
C SER A 14 -50.08 -1.42 -20.85
N GLY A 15 -49.13 -2.15 -21.44
CA GLY A 15 -47.70 -1.90 -21.27
C GLY A 15 -47.30 -0.66 -22.06
N LEU A 16 -47.19 0.48 -21.38
CA LEU A 16 -46.55 1.68 -21.89
C LEU A 16 -45.05 1.41 -22.06
N ALA A 17 -44.64 1.11 -23.28
CA ALA A 17 -43.26 1.24 -23.72
C ALA A 17 -42.92 2.74 -23.81
N LEU A 18 -41.95 3.17 -23.00
CA LEU A 18 -41.32 4.49 -23.17
C LEU A 18 -39.88 4.29 -23.68
N PRO A 19 -39.43 5.17 -24.60
CA PRO A 19 -38.13 5.08 -25.25
C PRO A 19 -37.00 5.41 -24.27
N TYR A 20 -35.94 4.61 -24.26
CA TYR A 20 -34.69 4.96 -23.59
C TYR A 20 -33.96 6.04 -24.41
N PRO A 21 -33.70 7.24 -23.87
CA PRO A 21 -32.73 8.14 -24.45
C PRO A 21 -31.31 7.73 -24.04
N MET A 22 -30.42 7.73 -25.03
CA MET A 22 -28.98 7.80 -24.86
C MET A 22 -28.58 9.11 -24.14
N LEU A 23 -27.40 9.07 -23.50
CA LEU A 23 -26.67 10.12 -22.76
C LEU A 23 -27.11 10.41 -21.31
N ASN A 24 -26.26 10.03 -20.35
CA ASN A 24 -25.32 11.01 -19.81
C ASN A 24 -24.14 10.34 -19.09
N GLN A 25 -22.94 10.68 -19.57
CA GLN A 25 -21.70 10.65 -18.80
C GLN A 25 -21.82 11.65 -17.64
N HIS A 26 -20.97 11.49 -16.61
CA HIS A 26 -20.94 12.26 -15.35
C HIS A 26 -21.83 11.73 -14.21
N ALA A 27 -21.43 10.58 -13.68
CA ALA A 27 -21.55 10.34 -12.24
C ALA A 27 -20.24 9.77 -11.72
N LEU A 28 -19.21 10.62 -11.65
CA LEU A 28 -18.12 10.46 -10.68
C LEU A 28 -18.75 10.56 -9.29
N ARG A 29 -19.33 9.44 -8.83
CA ARG A 29 -19.65 9.27 -7.42
C ARG A 29 -18.33 9.31 -6.67
N SER A 30 -18.07 10.44 -6.03
CA SER A 30 -17.09 10.59 -4.98
C SER A 30 -17.24 9.42 -4.01
N VAL A 31 -16.27 8.51 -4.04
CA VAL A 31 -16.19 7.43 -3.07
C VAL A 31 -16.14 8.06 -1.67
N PRO A 32 -17.00 7.66 -0.71
CA PRO A 32 -16.98 8.24 0.62
C PRO A 32 -15.61 8.05 1.25
N LYS A 33 -14.98 9.14 1.71
CA LYS A 33 -13.65 9.19 2.35
C LYS A 33 -13.46 8.29 3.59
N ARG A 34 -14.47 7.56 4.05
CA ARG A 34 -14.49 6.88 5.36
C ARG A 34 -14.04 5.40 5.38
N SER A 35 -13.37 4.90 4.33
CA SER A 35 -12.84 3.53 4.31
C SER A 35 -11.33 3.43 4.01
N LEU A 36 -10.63 4.56 3.86
CA LEU A 36 -9.21 4.58 3.47
C LEU A 36 -8.24 4.67 4.66
N GLU A 37 -8.65 5.20 5.81
CA GLU A 37 -7.75 5.48 6.96
C GLU A 37 -7.07 4.25 7.58
N LYS A 38 -7.64 3.04 7.46
CA LYS A 38 -7.04 1.82 8.05
C LYS A 38 -6.03 1.11 7.15
N ARG A 39 -5.96 1.45 5.85
CA ARG A 39 -5.11 0.72 4.89
C ARG A 39 -3.70 1.30 4.74
N ASP A 40 -3.48 2.50 5.28
CA ASP A 40 -2.24 3.27 5.07
C ASP A 40 -1.36 3.36 6.33
N ALA A 41 -1.72 2.61 7.38
CA ALA A 41 -0.92 2.52 8.59
C ALA A 41 0.07 1.35 8.53
N VAL A 42 1.33 1.60 8.85
CA VAL A 42 2.38 0.57 8.99
C VAL A 42 2.56 0.28 10.47
N CYS A 43 2.26 -0.94 10.89
CA CYS A 43 2.28 -1.35 12.30
C CYS A 43 1.48 -0.43 13.26
N GLY A 44 0.46 0.25 12.75
CA GLY A 44 -0.37 1.20 13.50
C GLY A 44 0.10 2.66 13.48
N ALA A 45 1.22 2.97 12.83
CA ALA A 45 1.67 4.33 12.58
C ALA A 45 1.11 4.84 11.24
N ASP A 46 0.51 6.03 11.24
CA ASP A 46 -0.04 6.67 10.04
C ASP A 46 1.04 7.45 9.29
N PHE A 47 1.44 6.94 8.12
CA PHE A 47 2.46 7.56 7.28
C PHE A 47 1.84 8.53 6.27
N ARG A 48 0.53 8.47 6.04
CA ARG A 48 -0.13 9.23 4.97
C ARG A 48 -0.26 10.71 5.29
N SER A 49 -0.30 11.06 6.58
CA SER A 49 -0.29 12.45 7.03
C SER A 49 0.97 13.24 6.58
N LEU A 50 2.03 12.54 6.16
CA LEU A 50 3.29 13.14 5.72
C LEU A 50 3.31 13.54 4.24
N VAL A 51 2.32 13.10 3.43
CA VAL A 51 2.26 13.38 1.99
C VAL A 51 0.93 14.01 1.61
N ASN A 52 0.98 15.19 1.00
CA ASN A 52 -0.15 15.89 0.42
C ASN A 52 0.10 16.22 -1.07
N SER A 53 -0.83 16.93 -1.71
CA SER A 53 -0.71 17.30 -3.14
C SER A 53 0.56 18.09 -3.45
N ASP A 54 1.09 18.81 -2.48
CA ASP A 54 2.24 19.71 -2.60
C ASP A 54 3.54 19.04 -2.18
N SER A 55 3.50 17.80 -1.65
CA SER A 55 4.70 17.05 -1.25
C SER A 55 5.60 16.69 -2.43
N CYS A 56 5.07 16.72 -3.66
CA CYS A 56 5.83 16.59 -4.89
C CYS A 56 6.28 17.95 -5.46
N ALA A 57 6.02 19.07 -4.77
CA ALA A 57 6.41 20.40 -5.25
C ALA A 57 7.93 20.45 -5.48
N GLY A 58 8.31 20.95 -6.66
CA GLY A 58 9.71 20.98 -7.10
C GLY A 58 10.15 19.74 -7.89
N LYS A 59 9.37 18.64 -7.92
CA LYS A 59 9.64 17.52 -8.81
C LYS A 59 9.05 17.77 -10.20
N SER A 60 9.94 17.97 -11.15
CA SER A 60 9.70 17.73 -12.57
C SER A 60 10.49 16.51 -12.95
N PRO A 61 9.94 15.55 -13.70
CA PRO A 61 8.72 15.60 -14.54
C PRO A 61 7.47 14.91 -13.96
N ALA A 62 6.29 15.17 -14.55
CA ALA A 62 5.06 14.42 -14.27
C ALA A 62 4.88 13.25 -15.25
N PHE A 63 4.26 12.18 -14.77
CA PHE A 63 4.00 10.94 -15.51
C PHE A 63 2.54 10.93 -15.97
N VAL A 64 2.32 11.24 -17.26
CA VAL A 64 0.98 11.35 -17.86
C VAL A 64 0.83 10.34 -19.00
N LEU A 65 -0.34 9.73 -19.13
CA LEU A 65 -0.68 8.84 -20.22
C LEU A 65 -0.77 9.63 -21.53
N ALA A 66 0.16 9.43 -22.46
CA ALA A 66 0.17 10.14 -23.75
C ALA A 66 -0.44 9.34 -24.89
N THR A 67 -0.35 8.01 -24.80
CA THR A 67 -1.06 7.07 -25.68
C THR A 67 -1.58 5.95 -24.79
N PRO A 68 -2.52 5.09 -25.24
CA PRO A 68 -3.15 4.12 -24.36
C PRO A 68 -2.14 3.31 -23.53
N ASN A 69 -0.97 2.96 -24.10
CA ASN A 69 0.00 2.08 -23.45
C ASN A 69 1.29 2.78 -22.98
N ALA A 70 1.43 4.10 -23.11
CA ALA A 70 2.69 4.79 -22.83
C ALA A 70 2.51 5.97 -21.88
N VAL A 71 3.34 5.97 -20.83
CA VAL A 71 3.46 7.08 -19.90
C VAL A 71 4.60 7.97 -20.38
N VAL A 72 4.24 9.17 -20.81
CA VAL A 72 5.22 10.19 -21.18
C VAL A 72 5.57 10.99 -19.95
N VAL A 73 6.86 11.25 -19.90
CA VAL A 73 7.50 12.13 -18.95
C VAL A 73 7.29 13.55 -19.48
N THR A 74 6.26 14.25 -19.01
CA THR A 74 6.02 15.62 -19.45
C THR A 74 7.02 16.55 -18.76
N ALA A 75 7.67 17.43 -19.53
CA ALA A 75 8.46 18.51 -18.97
C ALA A 75 7.58 19.32 -18.01
N GLN A 76 7.95 19.32 -16.73
CA GLN A 76 7.40 20.16 -15.66
C GLN A 76 5.87 20.18 -15.52
N ALA A 77 5.35 19.49 -14.49
CA ALA A 77 4.20 20.05 -13.77
C ALA A 77 4.70 21.30 -13.01
N GLN A 78 4.95 22.39 -13.73
CA GLN A 78 5.02 23.70 -13.08
C GLN A 78 3.62 23.98 -12.51
N PRO A 79 3.52 24.60 -11.33
CA PRO A 79 2.24 25.09 -10.84
C PRO A 79 1.51 25.89 -11.94
N PRO A 80 0.20 25.63 -12.15
CA PRO A 80 -0.64 24.70 -11.41
C PRO A 80 -0.44 23.24 -11.86
N VAL A 81 -0.33 22.34 -10.87
CA VAL A 81 -0.37 20.89 -11.09
C VAL A 81 -1.70 20.54 -11.78
N PRO A 82 -1.70 19.77 -12.89
CA PRO A 82 -2.94 19.39 -13.55
C PRO A 82 -3.92 18.64 -12.62
N ASP A 83 -5.23 18.92 -12.73
CA ASP A 83 -6.28 18.35 -11.86
C ASP A 83 -6.36 16.81 -11.90
N ASN A 84 -5.74 16.17 -12.88
CA ASN A 84 -5.78 14.73 -13.09
C ASN A 84 -4.48 14.01 -12.70
N VAL A 85 -3.55 14.68 -12.02
CA VAL A 85 -2.32 14.07 -11.49
C VAL A 85 -2.27 14.18 -9.97
N GLN A 86 -1.74 13.14 -9.32
CA GLN A 86 -1.54 13.07 -7.88
C GLN A 86 -0.08 12.81 -7.56
N CYS A 87 0.38 13.40 -6.46
CA CYS A 87 1.66 13.04 -5.85
C CYS A 87 1.54 11.64 -5.25
N ASP A 88 2.35 10.71 -5.73
CA ASP A 88 2.26 9.32 -5.31
C ASP A 88 3.63 8.65 -5.16
N HIS A 89 3.66 7.56 -4.39
CA HIS A 89 4.86 6.84 -3.99
C HIS A 89 5.30 5.81 -5.03
N VAL A 90 6.58 5.72 -5.35
CA VAL A 90 7.12 4.61 -6.15
C VAL A 90 7.00 3.30 -5.36
N VAL A 91 7.57 3.28 -4.16
CA VAL A 91 7.40 2.22 -3.15
C VAL A 91 6.19 2.58 -2.29
N GLU A 92 5.09 1.89 -2.54
CA GLU A 92 3.79 2.16 -1.91
C GLU A 92 3.72 1.77 -0.42
N LEU A 93 2.92 2.51 0.35
CA LEU A 93 2.63 2.20 1.77
C LEU A 93 2.06 0.78 1.96
N GLN A 94 1.23 0.31 1.02
CA GLN A 94 0.68 -1.06 1.08
C GLN A 94 1.76 -2.14 0.95
N LEU A 95 2.84 -1.86 0.22
CA LEU A 95 3.99 -2.77 0.12
C LEU A 95 4.74 -2.79 1.45
N LEU A 96 5.05 -1.62 2.02
CA LEU A 96 5.74 -1.53 3.30
C LEU A 96 4.92 -2.19 4.43
N ASN A 97 3.61 -1.97 4.48
CA ASN A 97 2.73 -2.63 5.44
C ASN A 97 2.74 -4.15 5.24
N SER A 98 2.67 -4.64 3.99
CA SER A 98 2.76 -6.07 3.70
C SER A 98 4.06 -6.67 4.26
N VAL A 99 5.20 -6.03 4.00
CA VAL A 99 6.51 -6.46 4.52
C VAL A 99 6.53 -6.45 6.04
N ALA A 100 6.03 -5.39 6.67
CA ALA A 100 6.05 -5.27 8.12
C ALA A 100 5.19 -6.36 8.81
N GLN A 101 4.11 -6.79 8.17
CA GLN A 101 3.27 -7.88 8.65
C GLN A 101 3.92 -9.26 8.42
N THR A 102 4.36 -9.56 7.18
CA THR A 102 4.90 -10.88 6.83
C THR A 102 6.29 -11.14 7.40
N SER A 103 7.07 -10.10 7.66
CA SER A 103 8.34 -10.20 8.38
C SER A 103 8.15 -10.33 9.89
N GLY A 104 6.98 -10.05 10.45
CA GLY A 104 6.80 -9.99 11.91
C GLY A 104 7.40 -8.75 12.57
N LEU A 105 7.84 -7.74 11.79
CA LEU A 105 8.36 -6.46 12.32
C LEU A 105 7.39 -5.79 13.29
N CYS A 106 6.08 -5.81 13.01
CA CYS A 106 5.09 -5.23 13.92
C CYS A 106 5.06 -5.93 15.30
N GLY A 107 5.36 -7.23 15.34
CA GLY A 107 5.54 -7.99 16.57
C GLY A 107 6.79 -7.54 17.33
N VAL A 108 7.92 -7.36 16.63
CA VAL A 108 9.17 -6.85 17.22
C VAL A 108 8.94 -5.47 17.83
N LEU A 109 8.34 -4.54 17.09
CA LEU A 109 8.03 -3.19 17.56
C LEU A 109 7.12 -3.19 18.80
N THR A 110 6.15 -4.10 18.86
CA THR A 110 5.26 -4.25 20.02
C THR A 110 6.00 -4.77 21.24
N ALA A 111 6.82 -5.81 21.07
CA ALA A 111 7.59 -6.39 22.16
C ALA A 111 8.71 -5.44 22.63
N LEU A 112 9.30 -4.68 21.71
CA LEU A 112 10.32 -3.68 22.00
C LEU A 112 9.77 -2.56 22.87
N GLU A 113 8.62 -1.97 22.51
CA GLU A 113 8.01 -0.92 23.34
C GLU A 113 7.61 -1.43 24.73
N ALA A 114 7.18 -2.70 24.83
CA ALA A 114 6.88 -3.33 26.11
C ALA A 114 8.15 -3.56 26.96
N ALA A 115 9.29 -3.81 26.32
CA ALA A 115 10.58 -4.00 26.98
C ALA A 115 11.27 -2.69 27.38
N ASP A 116 11.13 -1.67 26.55
CA ASP A 116 11.66 -0.33 26.78
C ASP A 116 10.62 0.69 26.31
N SER A 117 9.92 1.29 27.28
CA SER A 117 8.87 2.26 27.02
C SER A 117 9.34 3.53 26.30
N THR A 118 10.66 3.78 26.24
CA THR A 118 11.25 4.88 25.47
C THR A 118 11.32 4.57 23.97
N LYS A 119 11.24 3.29 23.58
CA LYS A 119 11.26 2.82 22.18
C LYS A 119 9.84 2.72 21.62
N LYS A 120 9.15 3.86 21.60
CA LYS A 120 7.79 3.98 21.05
C LYS A 120 7.75 3.57 19.58
N LYS A 121 6.74 2.78 19.18
CA LYS A 121 6.59 2.32 17.78
C LYS A 121 6.66 3.45 16.76
N ALA A 122 5.94 4.55 17.03
CA ALA A 122 5.90 5.71 16.15
C ALA A 122 7.32 6.25 15.93
N THR A 123 8.03 6.56 17.02
CA THR A 123 9.41 7.09 16.97
C THR A 123 10.39 6.12 16.31
N MET A 124 10.25 4.82 16.56
CA MET A 124 11.10 3.80 15.91
C MET A 124 10.87 3.73 14.39
N LEU A 125 9.70 4.15 13.91
CA LEU A 125 9.33 4.17 12.50
C LEU A 125 9.58 5.52 11.83
N ASP A 126 10.00 6.57 12.56
CA ASP A 126 10.13 7.94 12.04
C ASP A 126 11.05 8.01 10.81
N ASN A 127 12.22 7.33 10.84
CA ASN A 127 13.13 7.32 9.70
C ASN A 127 12.49 6.68 8.45
N ALA A 128 11.81 5.53 8.64
CA ALA A 128 11.12 4.86 7.54
C ALA A 128 9.98 5.74 7.00
N ALA A 129 9.27 6.45 7.88
CA ALA A 129 8.22 7.39 7.52
C ALA A 129 8.78 8.62 6.75
N GLN A 130 9.95 9.11 7.14
CA GLN A 130 10.63 10.19 6.41
C GLN A 130 11.10 9.73 5.02
N HIS A 131 11.75 8.57 4.93
CA HIS A 131 12.28 8.07 3.65
C HIS A 131 11.18 7.65 2.68
N ILE A 132 10.08 7.08 3.16
CA ILE A 132 8.95 6.74 2.27
C ILE A 132 8.25 8.01 1.77
N SER A 133 8.23 9.09 2.54
CA SER A 133 7.66 10.38 2.13
C SER A 133 8.67 11.33 1.48
N ALA A 134 9.91 10.90 1.27
CA ALA A 134 10.95 11.72 0.68
C ALA A 134 10.73 11.92 -0.83
N LEU A 135 11.18 13.06 -1.38
CA LEU A 135 11.03 13.41 -2.80
C LEU A 135 11.54 12.33 -3.77
N GLN A 136 12.52 11.54 -3.36
CA GLN A 136 13.05 10.40 -4.13
C GLN A 136 11.97 9.33 -4.37
N ASN A 137 11.10 9.10 -3.39
CA ASN A 137 10.00 8.14 -3.52
C ASN A 137 8.73 8.75 -4.13
N LEU A 138 8.64 10.07 -4.27
CA LEU A 138 7.42 10.75 -4.71
C LEU A 138 7.49 11.14 -6.19
N ASN A 139 6.38 11.03 -6.92
CA ASN A 139 6.26 11.53 -8.30
C ASN A 139 4.83 12.01 -8.58
N PHE A 140 4.66 12.98 -9.48
CA PHE A 140 3.35 13.29 -10.04
C PHE A 140 2.95 12.20 -11.05
N VAL A 141 1.83 11.53 -10.80
CA VAL A 141 1.31 10.44 -11.65
C VAL A 141 -0.15 10.70 -11.94
N GLN A 142 -0.56 10.50 -13.19
CA GLN A 142 -1.97 10.60 -13.57
C GLN A 142 -2.84 9.62 -12.75
N ASP A 143 -3.99 10.10 -12.27
CA ASP A 143 -4.89 9.38 -11.37
C ASP A 143 -5.26 7.97 -11.86
N THR A 144 -5.49 7.82 -13.17
CA THR A 144 -5.82 6.53 -13.79
C THR A 144 -4.68 5.53 -13.68
N VAL A 145 -3.44 5.96 -13.95
CA VAL A 145 -2.23 5.14 -13.81
C VAL A 145 -1.99 4.84 -12.33
N ASN A 146 -2.13 5.84 -11.46
CA ASN A 146 -1.95 5.68 -10.02
C ASN A 146 -2.95 4.66 -9.41
N ASN A 147 -4.23 4.77 -9.74
CA ASN A 147 -5.25 3.83 -9.29
C ASN A 147 -5.00 2.41 -9.81
N GLN A 148 -4.56 2.26 -11.06
CA GLN A 148 -4.20 0.95 -11.59
C GLN A 148 -2.96 0.37 -10.90
N LYS A 149 -1.97 1.20 -10.58
CA LYS A 149 -0.75 0.79 -9.88
C LYS A 149 -1.05 0.12 -8.55
N LYS A 150 -1.99 0.66 -7.77
CA LYS A 150 -2.47 0.03 -6.52
C LYS A 150 -2.96 -1.39 -6.74
N THR A 151 -3.72 -1.62 -7.81
CA THR A 151 -4.24 -2.94 -8.19
C THR A 151 -3.15 -3.89 -8.67
N VAL A 152 -2.18 -3.40 -9.46
CA VAL A 152 -1.00 -4.17 -9.90
C VAL A 152 -0.16 -4.64 -8.72
N ILE A 153 0.13 -3.73 -7.78
CA ILE A 153 0.92 -4.05 -6.59
C ILE A 153 0.16 -5.02 -5.68
N GLN A 154 -1.15 -4.85 -5.48
CA GLN A 154 -1.95 -5.80 -4.70
C GLN A 154 -1.96 -7.21 -5.32
N ARG A 155 -2.02 -7.33 -6.65
CA ARG A 155 -1.90 -8.62 -7.35
C ARG A 155 -0.53 -9.23 -7.11
N ALA A 156 0.53 -8.44 -7.23
CA ALA A 156 1.90 -8.90 -6.99
C ALA A 156 2.10 -9.42 -5.57
N LEU A 157 1.63 -8.66 -4.56
CA LEU A 157 1.72 -9.03 -3.15
C LEU A 157 0.93 -10.31 -2.83
N LYS A 158 -0.11 -10.63 -3.61
CA LYS A 158 -0.90 -11.86 -3.49
C LYS A 158 -0.38 -13.00 -4.37
N GLY A 159 0.72 -12.82 -5.10
CA GLY A 159 1.21 -13.79 -6.08
C GLY A 159 0.22 -14.07 -7.22
N SER A 160 -0.71 -13.14 -7.49
CA SER A 160 -1.72 -13.28 -8.54
C SER A 160 -1.17 -12.88 -9.91
N ALA A 161 -1.69 -13.47 -10.98
CA ALA A 161 -1.35 -13.10 -12.34
C ALA A 161 -1.64 -11.60 -12.58
N GLN A 162 -0.72 -10.92 -13.27
CA GLN A 162 -0.95 -9.56 -13.72
C GLN A 162 -1.91 -9.54 -14.91
N GLY A 163 -2.63 -8.42 -15.04
CA GLY A 163 -3.51 -8.19 -16.16
C GLY A 163 -2.73 -7.77 -17.40
N THR A 164 -3.41 -7.82 -18.54
CA THR A 164 -2.87 -7.44 -19.85
C THR A 164 -3.54 -6.18 -20.41
N THR A 165 -4.22 -5.42 -19.55
CA THR A 165 -4.91 -4.22 -20.00
C THR A 165 -3.91 -3.14 -20.40
N THR A 166 -4.36 -2.23 -21.24
CA THR A 166 -3.67 -0.99 -21.59
C THR A 166 -3.16 -0.21 -20.36
N LEU A 167 -3.93 -0.17 -19.27
CA LEU A 167 -3.51 0.48 -18.03
C LEU A 167 -2.45 -0.34 -17.27
N ASP A 168 -2.48 -1.68 -17.34
CA ASP A 168 -1.39 -2.52 -16.79
C ASP A 168 -0.06 -2.25 -17.53
N ALA A 169 -0.13 -2.09 -18.85
CA ALA A 169 1.04 -1.71 -19.67
C ALA A 169 1.56 -0.31 -19.31
N ALA A 170 0.68 0.67 -19.09
CA ALA A 170 1.07 2.00 -18.63
C ALA A 170 1.73 1.98 -17.24
N VAL A 171 1.22 1.16 -16.30
CA VAL A 171 1.86 0.97 -14.99
C VAL A 171 3.24 0.33 -15.14
N LYS A 172 3.39 -0.68 -15.99
CA LYS A 172 4.71 -1.28 -16.29
C LYS A 172 5.68 -0.22 -16.81
N ASP A 173 5.24 0.58 -17.77
CA ASP A 173 6.04 1.64 -18.39
C ASP A 173 6.39 2.78 -17.42
N TYR A 174 5.51 3.08 -16.45
CA TYR A 174 5.83 3.95 -15.33
C TYR A 174 6.90 3.33 -14.42
N LEU A 175 6.68 2.10 -13.94
CA LEU A 175 7.59 1.40 -13.03
C LEU A 175 8.98 1.18 -13.63
N SER A 176 9.10 1.02 -14.95
CA SER A 176 10.41 0.91 -15.61
C SER A 176 11.23 2.21 -15.51
N LYS A 177 10.56 3.37 -15.57
CA LYS A 177 11.19 4.69 -15.49
C LYS A 177 11.62 5.05 -14.07
N VAL A 178 10.86 4.62 -13.07
CA VAL A 178 11.15 4.89 -11.66
C VAL A 178 11.83 3.72 -10.95
N LYS A 179 12.27 2.70 -11.70
CA LYS A 179 12.84 1.46 -11.15
C LYS A 179 14.01 1.75 -10.20
N SER A 180 15.01 2.48 -10.68
CA SER A 180 16.24 2.77 -9.91
C SER A 180 15.92 3.53 -8.62
N ASP A 181 15.06 4.54 -8.68
CA ASP A 181 14.63 5.30 -7.51
C ASP A 181 13.89 4.41 -6.51
N GLY A 182 12.99 3.55 -7.00
CA GLY A 182 12.25 2.61 -6.18
C GLY A 182 13.15 1.58 -5.49
N GLU A 183 14.16 1.05 -6.19
CA GLU A 183 15.14 0.11 -5.62
C GLU A 183 16.02 0.78 -4.56
N ALA A 184 16.43 2.03 -4.81
CA ALA A 184 17.20 2.81 -3.84
C ALA A 184 16.37 3.07 -2.57
N VAL A 185 15.12 3.55 -2.71
CA VAL A 185 14.21 3.77 -1.58
C VAL A 185 13.95 2.47 -0.83
N ALA A 186 13.69 1.36 -1.53
CA ALA A 186 13.46 0.06 -0.88
C ALA A 186 14.69 -0.40 -0.07
N THR A 187 15.90 -0.16 -0.56
CA THR A 187 17.15 -0.48 0.15
C THR A 187 17.33 0.40 1.40
N THR A 188 17.00 1.68 1.30
CA THR A 188 17.01 2.59 2.45
C THR A 188 16.01 2.16 3.52
N LEU A 189 14.78 1.79 3.12
CA LEU A 189 13.77 1.29 4.05
C LEU A 189 14.20 -0.03 4.72
N ASP A 190 14.88 -0.92 3.99
CA ASP A 190 15.47 -2.13 4.59
C ASP A 190 16.54 -1.78 5.65
N THR A 191 17.30 -0.70 5.43
CA THR A 191 18.29 -0.20 6.39
C THR A 191 17.63 0.39 7.65
N ASP A 192 16.54 1.15 7.48
CA ASP A 192 15.77 1.69 8.61
C ASP A 192 15.18 0.56 9.46
N ILE A 193 14.59 -0.46 8.81
CA ILE A 193 14.10 -1.65 9.49
C ILE A 193 15.26 -2.37 10.21
N GLY A 194 16.42 -2.52 9.57
CA GLY A 194 17.61 -3.10 10.19
C GLY A 194 18.06 -2.36 11.46
N THR A 195 17.91 -1.03 11.48
CA THR A 195 18.19 -0.21 12.67
C THR A 195 17.23 -0.52 13.81
N ILE A 196 15.94 -0.69 13.52
CA ILE A 196 14.93 -1.12 14.52
C ILE A 196 15.31 -2.47 15.11
N ILE A 197 15.68 -3.44 14.26
CA ILE A 197 16.08 -4.79 14.71
C ILE A 197 17.34 -4.75 15.56
N THR A 198 18.31 -3.90 15.20
CA THR A 198 19.52 -3.70 15.99
C THR A 198 19.20 -3.11 17.37
N ALA A 199 18.34 -2.10 17.42
CA ALA A 199 17.87 -1.54 18.68
C ALA A 199 17.14 -2.58 19.55
N ALA A 200 16.29 -3.40 18.95
CA ALA A 200 15.58 -4.48 19.65
C ALA A 200 16.53 -5.53 20.24
N LYS A 201 17.56 -5.96 19.49
CA LYS A 201 18.61 -6.85 19.99
C LYS A 201 19.41 -6.22 21.13
N GLY A 202 19.71 -4.92 21.03
CA GLY A 202 20.37 -4.15 22.09
C GLY A 202 19.56 -4.15 23.38
N VAL A 203 18.26 -3.84 23.32
CA VAL A 203 17.37 -3.88 24.49
C VAL A 203 17.31 -5.30 25.07
N LEU A 204 17.10 -6.32 24.24
CA LEU A 204 17.06 -7.71 24.68
C LEU A 204 18.30 -8.13 25.48
N ALA A 205 19.49 -7.70 25.06
CA ALA A 205 20.75 -8.01 25.73
C ALA A 205 20.87 -7.34 27.12
N THR A 206 20.18 -6.22 27.35
CA THR A 206 20.17 -5.52 28.64
C THR A 206 19.11 -6.03 29.62
N LEU A 207 18.13 -6.80 29.13
CA LEU A 207 17.08 -7.34 29.98
C LEU A 207 17.64 -8.40 30.93
N PRO A 208 17.38 -8.30 32.25
CA PRO A 208 17.86 -9.27 33.21
C PRO A 208 17.28 -10.65 32.89
N ASP A 209 18.08 -11.69 33.12
CA ASP A 209 17.53 -13.03 33.26
C ASP A 209 16.65 -13.03 34.51
N GLY A 210 15.38 -13.40 34.38
CA GLY A 210 14.55 -13.55 35.57
C GLY A 210 14.87 -14.85 36.30
N LYS A 211 14.25 -14.98 37.48
CA LYS A 211 14.63 -15.99 38.47
C LYS A 211 14.06 -17.38 38.19
N GLY A 212 13.32 -17.58 37.10
CA GLY A 212 12.57 -18.82 36.87
C GLY A 212 12.73 -19.37 35.45
N GLY A 213 12.72 -20.69 35.35
CA GLY A 213 12.75 -21.41 34.06
C GLY A 213 11.54 -21.09 33.16
N SER A 214 11.40 -21.81 32.05
CA SER A 214 10.51 -21.53 30.91
C SER A 214 9.01 -21.32 31.23
N ARG A 215 8.56 -21.55 32.47
CA ARG A 215 7.19 -21.35 32.97
C ARG A 215 7.02 -20.16 33.94
N SER A 216 8.08 -19.37 34.17
CA SER A 216 8.04 -18.21 35.05
C SER A 216 7.02 -17.17 34.55
N ARG A 217 6.14 -16.72 35.46
CA ARG A 217 5.19 -15.63 35.23
C ARG A 217 5.72 -14.28 35.71
N ASP A 218 6.99 -14.18 36.08
CA ASP A 218 7.62 -12.90 36.40
C ASP A 218 7.48 -11.97 35.18
N PRO A 219 6.92 -10.75 35.35
CA PRO A 219 6.77 -9.80 34.25
C PRO A 219 8.07 -9.57 33.46
N LYS A 220 9.23 -9.59 34.12
CA LYS A 220 10.54 -9.40 33.45
C LYS A 220 10.89 -10.57 32.53
N ASP A 221 10.63 -11.79 32.99
CA ASP A 221 10.82 -13.00 32.19
C ASP A 221 9.87 -13.03 30.97
N VAL A 222 8.62 -12.59 31.17
CA VAL A 222 7.62 -12.52 30.10
C VAL A 222 8.05 -11.54 29.02
N VAL A 223 8.48 -10.34 29.40
CA VAL A 223 8.94 -9.30 28.47
C VAL A 223 10.15 -9.78 27.65
N LYS A 224 11.17 -10.35 28.31
CA LYS A 224 12.37 -10.86 27.64
C LYS A 224 12.03 -11.97 26.64
N ARG A 225 11.21 -12.95 27.04
CA ARG A 225 10.77 -14.04 26.14
C ARG A 225 9.95 -13.53 24.96
N ASN A 226 9.05 -12.57 25.18
CA ASN A 226 8.22 -12.01 24.11
C ASN A 226 9.09 -11.29 23.06
N LEU A 227 10.08 -10.49 23.52
CA LEU A 227 11.00 -9.82 22.61
C LEU A 227 11.90 -10.81 21.85
N GLN A 228 12.42 -11.84 22.54
CA GLN A 228 13.17 -12.91 21.90
C GLN A 228 12.31 -13.63 20.84
N GLN A 229 11.09 -14.04 21.18
CA GLN A 229 10.20 -14.74 20.24
C GLN A 229 9.85 -13.89 19.03
N ALA A 230 9.63 -12.58 19.22
CA ALA A 230 9.38 -11.66 18.12
C ALA A 230 10.60 -11.53 17.20
N LEU A 231 11.81 -11.40 17.76
CA LEU A 231 13.06 -11.37 17.01
C LEU A 231 13.34 -12.69 16.27
N ASP A 232 13.06 -13.83 16.90
CA ASP A 232 13.21 -15.16 16.27
C ASP A 232 12.24 -15.31 15.10
N THR A 233 10.99 -14.86 15.28
CA THR A 233 9.98 -14.84 14.21
C THR A 233 10.46 -13.98 13.04
N TYR A 234 10.98 -12.79 13.33
CA TYR A 234 11.52 -11.89 12.31
C TYR A 234 12.72 -12.51 11.57
N SER A 235 13.67 -13.11 12.29
CA SER A 235 14.87 -13.71 11.70
C SER A 235 14.59 -14.89 10.78
N LYS A 236 13.43 -15.54 10.91
CA LYS A 236 12.99 -16.64 10.04
C LYS A 236 12.38 -16.14 8.73
N SER A 237 12.02 -14.86 8.66
CA SER A 237 11.50 -14.27 7.44
C SER A 237 12.63 -13.82 6.53
N SER A 238 12.50 -14.10 5.23
CA SER A 238 13.34 -13.54 4.17
C SER A 238 12.67 -12.34 3.48
N THR A 239 11.52 -11.88 3.99
CA THR A 239 10.76 -10.79 3.36
C THR A 239 11.38 -9.45 3.74
N THR A 240 11.82 -8.70 2.74
CA THR A 240 12.32 -7.33 2.88
C THR A 240 11.57 -6.42 1.91
N VAL A 241 11.68 -5.10 2.09
CA VAL A 241 11.13 -4.11 1.17
C VAL A 241 11.77 -4.26 -0.20
N GLY A 242 13.11 -4.42 -0.25
CA GLY A 242 13.84 -4.66 -1.48
C GLY A 242 13.40 -5.92 -2.22
N SER A 243 13.29 -7.06 -1.53
CA SER A 243 12.86 -8.32 -2.19
C SER A 243 11.41 -8.25 -2.66
N THR A 244 10.52 -7.63 -1.87
CA THR A 244 9.10 -7.48 -2.22
C THR A 244 8.91 -6.51 -3.38
N PHE A 245 9.67 -5.40 -3.44
CA PHE A 245 9.64 -4.49 -4.58
C PHE A 245 10.15 -5.17 -5.86
N LYS A 246 11.20 -5.98 -5.78
CA LYS A 246 11.66 -6.82 -6.90
C LYS A 246 10.59 -7.81 -7.36
N THR A 247 9.82 -8.40 -6.45
CA THR A 247 8.65 -9.24 -6.81
C THR A 247 7.61 -8.45 -7.58
N VAL A 248 7.31 -7.20 -7.18
CA VAL A 248 6.40 -6.31 -7.93
C VAL A 248 6.92 -6.08 -9.34
N LEU A 249 8.18 -5.66 -9.49
CA LEU A 249 8.80 -5.41 -10.79
C LEU A 249 8.78 -6.65 -11.68
N THR A 250 9.15 -7.80 -11.13
CA THR A 250 9.16 -9.08 -11.85
C THR A 250 7.75 -9.48 -12.29
N SER A 251 6.73 -9.25 -11.45
CA SER A 251 5.35 -9.61 -11.76
C SER A 251 4.81 -8.86 -12.99
N VAL A 252 5.27 -7.63 -13.23
CA VAL A 252 4.93 -6.86 -14.44
C VAL A 252 5.90 -7.10 -15.61
N GLY A 253 6.81 -8.07 -15.47
CA GLY A 253 7.78 -8.44 -16.50
C GLY A 253 8.89 -7.40 -16.69
N LEU A 254 9.32 -6.75 -15.61
CA LEU A 254 10.56 -5.98 -15.56
C LEU A 254 11.62 -6.84 -14.87
N THR A 255 12.79 -6.97 -15.48
CA THR A 255 13.92 -7.68 -14.87
C THR A 255 14.48 -6.84 -13.73
N ALA A 256 14.67 -7.45 -12.57
CA ALA A 256 15.41 -6.87 -11.45
C ALA A 256 16.87 -6.62 -11.84
#